data_AF-A0A377LZ19-F1
#
_entry.id   AF-A0A377LZ19-F1
#
_cell.length_a   1.000
_cell.length_b   1.000
_cell.length_c   1.000
_cell.angle_alpha   90.00
_cell.angle_beta   90.00
_cell.angle_gamma   90.00
#
_symmetry.space_group_name_H-M   'P 1'
#
loop_
_entity.id
_entity.type
_entity.pdbx_description
1 polymer ?
#
loop_
_entity_poly.entity_id
_entity_poly.type
_entity_poly.pdbx_seq_one_letter_code
_entity_poly.pdbx_strand_id
1 'polypeptide(L)'
;MNPSDIIRGFGRPVAYYPALAEHLGGVSATVLFCQMTYWMDKLTSDLGVHKTSEEIQDETGLSYEEQLTARKKLKRLGVLVETHKRLEHRIYFKVNFERVDQVLTQAIDQSPNGQNHFGEWAKPRSVTRESLVRELGKAQPAGKAKPISILQRLLQRLLQRIKTLLVRTLRCRTNN
;
A
#
# COMPACT_ATOMS: atom_id res chain seq x y z
N MET A 1 -11.31 15.08 30.57
CA MET A 1 -10.68 14.54 29.35
C MET A 1 -11.75 13.73 28.65
N ASN A 2 -12.04 14.02 27.39
CA ASN A 2 -13.05 13.25 26.66
C ASN A 2 -12.40 11.96 26.13
N PRO A 3 -13.11 10.82 26.09
CA PRO A 3 -12.58 9.58 25.51
C PRO A 3 -12.04 9.75 24.08
N SER A 4 -12.61 10.68 23.29
CA SER A 4 -12.14 11.04 21.94
C SER A 4 -10.70 11.55 21.89
N ASP A 5 -10.23 12.19 22.97
CA ASP A 5 -8.90 12.80 23.02
C ASP A 5 -7.80 11.74 23.17
N ILE A 6 -8.17 10.56 23.69
CA ILE A 6 -7.26 9.44 23.98
C ILE A 6 -7.09 8.53 22.76
N ILE A 7 -7.96 8.63 21.74
CA ILE A 7 -7.91 7.76 20.54
C ILE A 7 -6.55 7.81 19.85
N ARG A 8 -5.92 9.00 19.82
CA ARG A 8 -4.58 9.17 19.23
C ARG A 8 -3.45 8.49 20.03
N GLY A 9 -3.73 8.08 21.27
CA GLY A 9 -2.83 7.38 22.17
C GLY A 9 -2.91 5.85 22.09
N PHE A 10 -3.89 5.27 21.38
CA PHE A 10 -4.03 3.81 21.23
C PHE A 10 -3.00 3.16 20.28
N GLY A 11 -2.06 3.96 19.77
CA GLY A 11 -1.00 3.49 18.89
C GLY A 11 -1.19 3.96 17.46
N ARG A 12 -0.49 3.29 16.54
CA ARG A 12 -0.48 3.67 15.12
C ARG A 12 -1.68 3.04 14.41
N PRO A 13 -2.53 3.84 13.72
CA PRO A 13 -3.63 3.28 12.96
C PRO A 13 -3.12 2.44 11.78
N VAL A 14 -3.82 1.35 11.48
CA VAL A 14 -3.60 0.55 10.27
C VAL A 14 -4.45 1.10 9.13
N ALA A 15 -3.77 1.52 8.07
CA ALA A 15 -4.41 1.93 6.84
C ALA A 15 -4.52 0.74 5.88
N TYR A 16 -5.66 0.61 5.21
CA TYR A 16 -5.87 -0.35 4.13
C TYR A 16 -6.63 0.32 2.98
N TYR A 17 -6.65 -0.32 1.81
CA TYR A 17 -7.38 0.18 0.64
C TYR A 17 -8.74 -0.53 0.51
N PRO A 18 -9.88 0.12 0.85
CA PRO A 18 -11.18 -0.55 0.83
C PRO A 18 -11.57 -1.07 -0.56
N ALA A 19 -11.14 -0.38 -1.62
CA ALA A 19 -11.38 -0.80 -3.00
C ALA A 19 -10.78 -2.18 -3.36
N LEU A 20 -9.81 -2.68 -2.58
CA LEU A 20 -9.25 -4.02 -2.79
C LEU A 20 -10.09 -5.12 -2.12
N ALA A 21 -11.01 -4.77 -1.21
CA ALA A 21 -11.78 -5.75 -0.46
C ALA A 21 -12.63 -6.66 -1.35
N GLU A 22 -13.23 -6.12 -2.39
CA GLU A 22 -14.05 -6.90 -3.34
C GLU A 22 -13.21 -7.92 -4.12
N HIS A 23 -11.92 -7.66 -4.34
CA HIS A 23 -11.04 -8.47 -5.17
C HIS A 23 -10.17 -9.44 -4.38
N LEU A 24 -9.80 -9.08 -3.14
CA LEU A 24 -8.91 -9.89 -2.28
C LEU A 24 -9.65 -10.79 -1.28
N GLY A 25 -10.99 -10.76 -1.29
CA GLY A 25 -11.83 -11.65 -0.46
C GLY A 25 -12.36 -11.01 0.83
N GLY A 26 -12.42 -9.69 0.89
CA GLY A 26 -13.07 -8.91 1.95
C GLY A 26 -12.09 -8.06 2.76
N VAL A 27 -12.63 -7.37 3.75
CA VAL A 27 -11.89 -6.40 4.58
C VAL A 27 -10.74 -7.06 5.32
N SER A 28 -10.98 -8.14 6.08
CA SER A 28 -9.92 -8.81 6.86
C SER A 28 -8.78 -9.32 5.99
N ALA A 29 -9.09 -9.87 4.81
CA ALA A 29 -8.09 -10.30 3.83
C ALA A 29 -7.26 -9.13 3.31
N THR A 30 -7.91 -8.00 3.04
CA THR A 30 -7.25 -6.79 2.54
C THR A 30 -6.39 -6.11 3.58
N VAL A 31 -6.85 -6.06 4.84
CA VAL A 31 -6.07 -5.55 5.97
C VAL A 31 -4.80 -6.37 6.13
N LEU A 32 -4.93 -7.71 6.18
CA LEU A 32 -3.78 -8.60 6.27
C LEU A 32 -2.82 -8.42 5.08
N PHE A 33 -3.35 -8.34 3.86
CA PHE A 33 -2.57 -8.09 2.65
C PHE A 33 -1.77 -6.77 2.73
N CYS A 34 -2.41 -5.68 3.14
CA CYS A 34 -1.75 -4.37 3.30
C CYS A 34 -0.66 -4.42 4.38
N GLN A 35 -0.90 -5.18 5.46
CA GLN A 35 0.08 -5.34 6.53
C GLN A 35 1.31 -6.14 6.07
N MET A 36 1.10 -7.24 5.32
CA MET A 36 2.22 -8.04 4.79
C MET A 36 3.03 -7.26 3.76
N THR A 37 2.39 -6.52 2.86
CA THR A 37 3.09 -5.65 1.89
C THR A 37 3.90 -4.56 2.57
N TYR A 38 3.35 -3.90 3.61
CA TYR A 38 4.09 -2.91 4.39
C TYR A 38 5.39 -3.46 4.97
N TRP A 39 5.37 -4.67 5.54
CA TRP A 39 6.56 -5.28 6.11
C TRP A 39 7.54 -5.77 5.05
N MET A 40 7.06 -6.31 3.92
CA MET A 40 7.92 -6.72 2.81
C MET A 40 8.79 -5.57 2.31
N ASP A 41 8.23 -4.35 2.20
CA ASP A 41 8.98 -3.15 1.79
C ASP A 41 10.11 -2.76 2.76
N LYS A 42 10.12 -3.33 3.97
CA LYS A 42 11.13 -3.09 5.01
C LYS A 42 12.12 -4.24 5.18
N LEU A 43 11.92 -5.35 4.49
CA LEU A 43 12.70 -6.58 4.64
C LEU A 43 13.46 -6.91 3.36
N THR A 44 14.64 -7.50 3.52
CA THR A 44 15.49 -8.01 2.43
C THR A 44 15.46 -9.54 2.31
N SER A 45 14.54 -10.20 3.01
CA SER A 45 14.44 -11.66 3.06
C SER A 45 13.69 -12.24 1.86
N ASP A 46 14.31 -13.19 1.17
CA ASP A 46 13.68 -13.91 0.05
C ASP A 46 12.47 -14.77 0.45
N LEU A 47 12.47 -15.27 1.69
CA LEU A 47 11.39 -16.09 2.25
C LEU A 47 10.12 -15.28 2.56
N GLY A 48 10.26 -13.95 2.64
CA GLY A 48 9.20 -13.04 3.05
C GLY A 48 9.25 -12.68 4.53
N VAL A 49 8.12 -12.23 5.04
CA VAL A 49 7.94 -11.68 6.40
C VAL A 49 7.60 -12.79 7.36
N HIS A 50 8.35 -12.92 8.46
CA HIS A 50 7.94 -13.74 9.59
C HIS A 50 7.17 -12.90 10.61
N LYS A 51 5.97 -13.37 11.00
CA LYS A 51 5.17 -12.80 12.09
C LYS A 51 4.39 -13.90 12.81
N THR A 52 4.28 -13.80 14.13
CA THR A 52 3.37 -14.66 14.90
C THR A 52 1.92 -14.18 14.76
N SER A 53 0.98 -15.02 15.18
CA SER A 53 -0.44 -14.63 15.17
C SER A 53 -0.72 -13.46 16.13
N GLU A 54 -0.04 -13.45 17.28
CA GLU A 54 -0.15 -12.41 18.29
C GLU A 54 0.38 -11.09 17.75
N GLU A 55 1.54 -11.08 17.08
CA GLU A 55 2.06 -9.86 16.46
C GLU A 55 1.11 -9.32 15.37
N ILE A 56 0.52 -10.20 14.56
CA ILE A 56 -0.48 -9.78 13.56
C ILE A 56 -1.73 -9.22 14.24
N GLN A 57 -2.18 -9.83 15.33
CA GLN A 57 -3.34 -9.37 16.09
C GLN A 57 -3.08 -8.01 16.76
N ASP A 58 -1.92 -7.83 17.37
CA ASP A 58 -1.51 -6.57 18.00
C ASP A 58 -1.39 -5.45 16.96
N GLU A 59 -0.93 -5.77 15.75
CA GLU A 59 -0.81 -4.81 14.67
C GLU A 59 -2.16 -4.47 14.05
N THR A 60 -3.02 -5.46 13.77
CA THR A 60 -4.20 -5.29 12.91
C THR A 60 -5.55 -5.38 13.61
N GLY A 61 -5.59 -5.89 14.83
CA GLY A 61 -6.81 -6.24 15.55
C GLY A 61 -7.52 -7.50 15.06
N LEU A 62 -6.99 -8.19 14.03
CA LEU A 62 -7.59 -9.42 13.52
C LEU A 62 -7.36 -10.57 14.49
N SER A 63 -8.44 -11.21 14.92
CA SER A 63 -8.40 -12.44 15.71
C SER A 63 -7.74 -13.59 14.94
N TYR A 64 -7.27 -14.62 15.65
CA TYR A 64 -6.68 -15.82 15.02
C TYR A 64 -7.57 -16.43 13.91
N GLU A 65 -8.88 -16.54 14.14
CA GLU A 65 -9.82 -17.09 13.14
C GLU A 65 -10.01 -16.19 11.92
N GLU A 66 -10.03 -14.87 12.11
CA GLU A 66 -10.06 -13.90 11.02
C GLU A 66 -8.77 -13.95 10.20
N GLN A 67 -7.62 -14.07 10.87
CA GLN A 67 -6.33 -14.26 10.22
C GLN A 67 -6.31 -15.54 9.40
N LEU A 68 -6.77 -16.68 9.96
CA LEU A 68 -6.84 -17.95 9.25
C LEU A 68 -7.73 -17.86 8.00
N THR A 69 -8.90 -17.22 8.14
CA THR A 69 -9.83 -17.00 7.04
C THR A 69 -9.24 -16.08 5.97
N ALA A 70 -8.62 -14.97 6.37
CA ALA A 70 -7.94 -14.04 5.49
C ALA A 70 -6.82 -14.74 4.70
N ARG A 71 -5.95 -15.46 5.39
CA ARG A 71 -4.87 -16.26 4.80
C ARG A 71 -5.41 -17.26 3.79
N LYS A 72 -6.44 -18.04 4.15
CA LYS A 72 -7.08 -19.01 3.24
C LYS A 72 -7.58 -18.35 1.96
N LYS A 73 -8.21 -17.18 2.06
CA LYS A 73 -8.71 -16.43 0.89
C LYS A 73 -7.57 -15.93 0.00
N LEU A 74 -6.56 -15.31 0.58
CA LEU A 74 -5.40 -14.79 -0.16
C LEU A 74 -4.57 -15.90 -0.81
N LYS A 75 -4.36 -17.02 -0.12
CA LYS A 75 -3.69 -18.21 -0.69
C LYS A 75 -4.47 -18.81 -1.85
N ARG A 76 -5.80 -18.91 -1.73
CA ARG A 76 -6.65 -19.43 -2.80
C ARG A 76 -6.59 -18.55 -4.05
N LEU A 77 -6.44 -17.24 -3.87
CA LEU A 77 -6.18 -16.31 -4.98
C LEU A 77 -4.75 -16.42 -5.53
N GLY A 78 -3.84 -17.06 -4.79
CA GLY A 78 -2.41 -17.16 -5.12
C GLY A 78 -1.61 -15.89 -4.82
N VAL A 79 -2.23 -14.87 -4.21
CA VAL A 79 -1.58 -13.59 -3.90
C VAL A 79 -0.71 -13.66 -2.65
N LEU A 80 -0.96 -14.63 -1.78
CA LEU A 80 -0.16 -14.89 -0.58
C LEU A 80 0.43 -16.30 -0.64
N VAL A 81 1.75 -16.38 -0.49
CA VAL A 81 2.52 -17.61 -0.38
C VAL A 81 2.98 -17.76 1.07
N GLU A 82 2.83 -18.95 1.61
CA GLU A 82 3.24 -19.29 2.97
C GLU A 82 4.29 -20.37 2.96
N THR A 83 5.42 -20.10 3.63
CA THR A 83 6.50 -21.06 3.81
C THR A 83 6.57 -21.45 5.28
N HIS A 84 6.32 -22.73 5.57
CA HIS A 84 6.40 -23.28 6.93
C HIS A 84 7.80 -23.84 7.20
N LYS A 85 8.53 -23.23 8.14
CA LYS A 85 9.78 -23.77 8.70
C LYS A 85 9.45 -24.51 9.99
N ARG A 86 9.05 -25.78 9.84
CA ARG A 86 8.55 -26.62 10.95
C ARG A 86 9.53 -26.75 12.11
N LEU A 87 10.83 -26.92 11.81
CA LEU A 87 11.88 -27.05 12.83
C LEU A 87 12.08 -25.78 13.65
N GLU A 88 11.75 -24.61 13.08
CA GLU A 88 11.86 -23.31 13.76
C GLU A 88 10.51 -22.87 14.35
N HIS A 89 9.42 -23.61 14.10
CA HIS A 89 8.05 -23.22 14.40
C HIS A 89 7.66 -21.86 13.81
N ARG A 90 8.18 -21.55 12.60
CA ARG A 90 8.01 -20.25 11.92
C ARG A 90 7.19 -20.37 10.65
N ILE A 91 6.37 -19.34 10.39
CA ILE A 91 5.66 -19.16 9.12
C ILE A 91 6.14 -17.86 8.48
N TYR A 92 6.59 -17.96 7.23
CA TYR A 92 6.97 -16.81 6.42
C TYR A 92 5.90 -16.53 5.39
N PHE A 93 5.52 -15.26 5.28
CA PHE A 93 4.48 -14.73 4.40
C PHE A 93 5.14 -13.94 3.27
N LYS A 94 4.82 -14.28 2.03
CA LYS A 94 5.30 -13.56 0.85
C LYS A 94 4.15 -13.23 -0.07
N VAL A 95 4.05 -11.97 -0.48
CA VAL A 95 3.08 -11.53 -1.48
C VAL A 95 3.62 -11.85 -2.86
N ASN A 96 2.78 -12.48 -3.69
CA ASN A 96 3.05 -12.69 -5.10
C ASN A 96 2.45 -11.54 -5.91
N PHE A 97 3.28 -10.53 -6.21
CA PHE A 97 2.84 -9.34 -6.94
C PHE A 97 2.40 -9.63 -8.38
N GLU A 98 3.01 -10.60 -9.06
CA GLU A 98 2.56 -11.02 -10.39
C GLU A 98 1.10 -11.51 -10.35
N ARG A 99 0.76 -12.29 -9.31
CA ARG A 99 -0.62 -12.75 -9.14
C ARG A 99 -1.57 -11.61 -8.74
N VAL A 100 -1.10 -10.64 -7.96
CA VAL A 100 -1.87 -9.42 -7.66
C VAL A 100 -2.21 -8.67 -8.95
N ASP A 101 -1.21 -8.43 -9.81
CA ASP A 101 -1.40 -7.75 -11.09
C ASP A 101 -2.42 -8.46 -11.97
N GLN A 102 -2.35 -9.79 -12.05
CA GLN A 102 -3.33 -10.59 -12.79
C GLN A 102 -4.75 -10.48 -12.21
N VAL A 103 -4.91 -10.60 -10.88
CA VAL A 103 -6.23 -10.49 -10.23
C VAL A 103 -6.85 -9.11 -10.50
N LEU A 104 -6.05 -8.05 -10.38
CA LEU A 104 -6.53 -6.69 -10.54
C LEU A 104 -6.78 -6.33 -12.02
N THR A 105 -5.93 -6.79 -12.94
CA THR A 105 -6.14 -6.59 -14.39
C THR A 105 -7.40 -7.30 -14.86
N GLN A 106 -7.62 -8.55 -14.43
CA GLN A 106 -8.85 -9.29 -14.73
C GLN A 106 -10.09 -8.55 -14.21
N ALA A 107 -10.02 -7.98 -13.00
CA ALA A 107 -11.11 -7.18 -12.46
C ALA A 107 -11.38 -5.94 -13.33
N ILE A 108 -10.34 -5.25 -13.81
CA ILE A 108 -10.46 -4.09 -14.71
C ILE A 108 -11.12 -4.48 -16.04
N ASP A 109 -10.63 -5.55 -16.68
CA ASP A 109 -11.08 -5.98 -18.01
C ASP A 109 -12.52 -6.50 -18.01
N GLN A 110 -12.96 -7.12 -16.90
CA GLN A 110 -14.31 -7.69 -16.76
C GLN A 110 -15.41 -6.65 -16.57
N SER A 111 -15.09 -5.35 -16.61
CA SER A 111 -16.09 -4.28 -16.53
C SER A 111 -16.06 -3.39 -17.76
N PRO A 112 -16.78 -3.82 -18.81
CA PRO A 112 -16.91 -3.03 -20.01
C PRO A 112 -17.76 -1.75 -19.81
N ASN A 113 -18.44 -1.57 -18.67
CA ASN A 113 -19.43 -0.52 -18.47
C ASN A 113 -19.04 0.59 -17.46
N GLY A 114 -17.77 0.68 -17.08
CA GLY A 114 -17.27 1.78 -16.23
C GLY A 114 -17.74 1.76 -14.77
N GLN A 115 -18.41 0.70 -14.32
CA GLN A 115 -18.91 0.52 -12.95
C GLN A 115 -17.89 -0.12 -12.01
N ASN A 116 -16.63 -0.25 -12.44
CA ASN A 116 -15.57 -0.73 -11.57
C ASN A 116 -15.10 0.36 -10.61
N HIS A 117 -15.45 0.21 -9.34
CA HIS A 117 -14.91 1.04 -8.26
C HIS A 117 -13.36 1.04 -8.30
N PHE A 118 -12.71 -0.07 -8.64
CA PHE A 118 -11.25 -0.11 -8.80
C PHE A 118 -10.74 0.72 -9.99
N GLY A 119 -11.39 0.64 -11.15
CA GLY A 119 -11.02 1.39 -12.35
C GLY A 119 -11.26 2.90 -12.20
N GLU A 120 -12.27 3.29 -11.43
CA GLU A 120 -12.57 4.70 -11.12
C GLU A 120 -11.52 5.32 -10.19
N TRP A 121 -10.94 4.54 -9.27
CA TRP A 121 -9.87 4.96 -8.37
C TRP A 121 -8.47 4.95 -9.02
N ALA A 122 -8.24 4.05 -9.99
CA ALA A 122 -6.97 3.97 -10.73
C ALA A 122 -6.81 5.07 -11.78
N LYS A 123 -7.90 5.77 -12.16
CA LYS A 123 -7.80 7.00 -12.93
C LYS A 123 -7.04 8.03 -12.10
N PRO A 124 -5.95 8.65 -12.61
CA PRO A 124 -5.39 9.81 -11.94
C PRO A 124 -6.53 10.82 -11.81
N ARG A 125 -6.92 11.18 -10.58
CA ARG A 125 -7.80 12.33 -10.36
C ARG A 125 -7.11 13.49 -11.05
N SER A 126 -7.60 13.87 -12.23
CA SER A 126 -7.25 15.13 -12.87
C SER A 126 -7.84 16.18 -11.96
N VAL A 127 -7.09 16.54 -10.92
CA VAL A 127 -7.45 17.66 -10.08
C VAL A 127 -7.23 18.88 -10.96
N THR A 128 -8.29 19.30 -11.64
CA THR A 128 -8.28 20.53 -12.40
C THR A 128 -7.94 21.67 -11.45
N ARG A 129 -7.14 22.62 -11.95
CA ARG A 129 -6.73 23.79 -11.16
C ARG A 129 -7.95 24.52 -10.60
N GLU A 130 -9.08 24.52 -11.31
CA GLU A 130 -10.33 25.11 -10.83
C GLU A 130 -10.93 24.39 -9.61
N SER A 131 -10.82 23.05 -9.54
CA SER A 131 -11.29 22.24 -8.40
C SER A 131 -10.46 22.50 -7.14
N LEU A 132 -9.13 22.63 -7.28
CA LEU A 132 -8.22 23.00 -6.18
C LEU A 132 -8.50 24.41 -5.66
N VAL A 133 -8.74 25.37 -6.57
CA VAL A 133 -9.01 26.76 -6.20
C VAL A 133 -10.35 26.89 -5.46
N ARG A 134 -11.36 26.08 -5.78
CA ARG A 134 -12.63 26.03 -5.05
C ARG A 134 -12.50 25.45 -3.64
N GLU A 135 -11.71 24.39 -3.46
CA GLU A 135 -11.48 23.82 -2.13
C GLU A 135 -10.61 24.72 -1.25
N LEU A 136 -9.60 25.38 -1.84
CA LEU A 136 -8.73 26.33 -1.13
C LEU A 136 -9.42 27.67 -0.83
N GLY A 137 -10.42 28.06 -1.62
CA GLY A 137 -11.17 29.30 -1.43
C GLY A 137 -12.17 29.31 -0.26
N LYS A 138 -12.44 28.14 0.36
CA LYS A 138 -13.30 28.03 1.54
C LYS A 138 -12.57 28.08 2.88
N ALA A 139 -11.24 28.19 2.86
CA ALA A 139 -10.43 28.31 4.07
C ALA A 139 -9.76 29.68 4.14
N GLN A 140 -10.21 30.55 5.06
CA GLN A 140 -9.44 31.72 5.46
C GLN A 140 -8.39 31.36 6.53
N PRO A 141 -7.32 32.16 6.67
CA PRO A 141 -5.97 31.62 6.78
C PRO A 141 -5.43 31.66 8.20
N ALA A 142 -4.72 30.62 8.60
CA ALA A 142 -3.64 30.74 9.58
C ALA A 142 -2.72 29.51 9.54
N GLY A 143 -1.41 29.76 9.41
CA GLY A 143 -0.42 28.92 10.07
C GLY A 143 0.38 27.93 9.21
N LYS A 144 1.52 28.43 8.71
CA LYS A 144 2.80 27.75 8.46
C LYS A 144 2.81 26.58 7.46
N ALA A 145 3.62 26.76 6.41
CA ALA A 145 3.94 25.76 5.41
C ALA A 145 4.32 24.40 6.05
N LYS A 146 3.58 23.34 5.70
CA LYS A 146 3.90 21.98 6.13
C LYS A 146 5.22 21.56 5.48
N PRO A 147 6.21 21.08 6.24
CA PRO A 147 7.47 20.62 5.66
C PRO A 147 7.22 19.38 4.81
N ILE A 148 7.72 19.39 3.57
CA ILE A 148 7.77 18.22 2.69
C ILE A 148 8.38 17.06 3.47
N SER A 149 7.70 15.91 3.48
CA SER A 149 8.14 14.71 4.21
C SER A 149 9.54 14.31 3.74
N ILE A 150 10.35 13.75 4.65
CA ILE A 150 11.75 13.37 4.35
C ILE A 150 11.80 12.44 3.12
N LEU A 151 10.83 11.53 2.98
CA LEU A 151 10.72 10.67 1.80
C LEU A 151 10.45 11.44 0.49
N GLN A 152 9.60 12.47 0.49
CA GLN A 152 9.40 13.29 -0.70
C GLN A 152 10.64 14.09 -1.08
N ARG A 153 11.42 14.60 -0.10
CA ARG A 153 12.68 15.30 -0.39
C ARG A 153 13.75 14.37 -0.94
N LEU A 154 13.84 13.15 -0.41
CA LEU A 154 14.77 12.14 -0.89
C LEU A 154 14.40 11.68 -2.30
N LEU A 155 13.11 11.45 -2.58
CA LEU A 155 12.62 11.10 -3.91
C LEU A 155 12.90 12.21 -4.93
N GLN A 156 12.63 13.48 -4.59
CA GLN A 156 12.94 14.62 -5.47
C GLN A 156 14.46 14.74 -5.75
N ARG A 157 15.32 14.53 -4.74
CA ARG A 157 16.78 14.57 -4.93
C ARG A 157 17.29 13.41 -5.79
N LEU A 158 16.72 12.22 -5.64
CA LEU A 158 17.07 11.04 -6.44
C LEU A 158 16.70 11.26 -7.91
N LEU A 159 15.48 11.75 -8.17
CA LEU A 159 15.00 12.06 -9.52
C LEU A 159 15.85 13.14 -10.20
N GLN A 160 16.25 14.18 -9.45
CA GLN A 160 17.10 15.24 -10.00
C GLN A 160 18.51 14.74 -10.35
N ARG A 161 19.09 13.83 -9.55
CA ARG A 161 20.37 13.19 -9.86
C ARG A 161 20.30 12.29 -11.08
N ILE A 162 19.26 11.47 -11.20
CA ILE A 162 19.04 10.60 -12.37
C ILE A 162 18.91 11.44 -13.64
N LYS A 163 18.12 12.52 -13.59
CA LYS A 163 17.96 13.45 -14.72
C LYS A 163 19.29 14.11 -15.13
N THR A 164 20.10 14.51 -14.15
CA THR A 164 21.41 15.13 -14.41
C THR A 164 22.40 14.15 -15.03
N LEU A 165 22.40 12.89 -14.59
CA LEU A 165 23.24 11.83 -15.16
C LEU A 165 22.81 11.50 -16.59
N LEU A 166 21.51 11.33 -16.85
CA LEU A 166 20.99 11.10 -18.21
C LEU A 166 21.37 12.22 -19.18
N VAL A 167 21.26 13.49 -18.77
CA VAL A 167 21.65 14.63 -19.62
C VAL A 167 23.16 14.62 -19.90
N ARG A 168 23.99 14.24 -18.93
CA ARG A 168 25.45 14.11 -19.13
C ARG A 168 25.80 12.98 -20.09
N THR A 169 25.19 11.80 -19.93
CA THR A 169 25.43 10.65 -20.81
C THR A 169 24.96 10.92 -22.24
N LEU A 170 23.82 11.60 -22.41
CA LEU A 170 23.32 11.98 -23.73
C LEU A 170 24.21 13.03 -24.40
N ARG A 171 24.77 13.99 -23.65
CA ARG A 171 25.67 15.03 -24.19
C ARG A 171 27.06 14.50 -24.56
N CYS A 172 27.56 13.46 -23.89
CA CYS A 172 28.79 12.77 -24.32
C CYS A 172 28.59 11.95 -25.60
N ARG A 173 27.36 11.54 -25.92
CA ARG A 173 27.04 10.72 -27.11
C ARG A 173 26.82 11.54 -28.38
N THR A 174 26.62 12.85 -28.27
CA THR A 174 26.41 13.77 -29.41
C THR A 174 27.67 14.56 -29.80
N ASN A 175 28.76 14.45 -29.03
CA ASN A 175 30.03 15.15 -29.28
C ASN A 175 31.17 14.19 -29.69
N ASN A 176 30.83 12.99 -30.18
CA ASN A 176 31.75 11.99 -30.72
C ASN A 176 31.19 11.51 -32.06
#